data_AF-A0A1B9AD06-F1
#
_entry.id   AF-A0A1B9AD06-F1
#
_cell.length_a   1.000
_cell.length_b   1.000
_cell.length_c   1.000
_cell.angle_alpha   90.00
_cell.angle_beta   90.00
_cell.angle_gamma   90.00
#
_symmetry.space_group_name_H-M   'P 1'
#
loop_
_entity.id
_entity.type
_entity.pdbx_description
1 polymer ?
#
loop_
_entity_poly.entity_id
_entity_poly.type
_entity_poly.pdbx_seq_one_letter_code
_entity_poly.pdbx_strand_id
1 'polypeptide(L)' 'MEKLISSGKDFHCCATCQHFKAEKTTGGMNYFCSRLGYETKPTYKFNCWSPKDQIIKLMQKRTEG' A
#
# COMPACT_ATOMS: atom_id res chain seq x y z
N MET A 1 -20.59 3.56 11.36
CA MET A 1 -20.48 3.09 9.97
C MET A 1 -20.11 4.27 9.09
N GLU A 2 -19.22 4.02 8.14
CA GLU A 2 -19.02 4.79 6.89
C GLU A 2 -18.76 6.30 7.04
N LYS A 3 -17.50 6.68 7.28
CA LYS A 3 -17.01 7.98 6.80
C LYS A 3 -16.03 7.74 5.66
N LEU A 4 -16.64 7.72 4.49
CA LEU A 4 -16.11 8.00 3.17
C LEU A 4 -15.19 9.24 3.26
N ILE A 5 -13.87 9.05 3.38
CA ILE A 5 -12.91 10.14 3.16
C ILE A 5 -12.61 10.15 1.66
N SER A 6 -13.53 10.77 0.94
CA SER A 6 -13.31 11.25 -0.42
C SER A 6 -12.50 12.55 -0.35
N SER A 7 -11.51 12.71 -1.24
CA SER A 7 -10.71 13.92 -1.50
C SER A 7 -9.30 14.04 -0.87
N GLY A 8 -8.66 12.94 -0.49
CA GLY A 8 -7.21 12.89 -0.25
C GLY A 8 -6.59 11.78 -1.11
N LYS A 9 -5.48 12.06 -1.81
CA LYS A 9 -4.73 11.08 -2.65
C LYS A 9 -4.89 9.65 -2.11
N ASP A 10 -5.55 8.76 -2.86
CA ASP A 10 -5.73 7.38 -2.45
C ASP A 10 -4.36 6.72 -2.22
N PHE A 11 -3.92 6.66 -0.98
CA PHE A 11 -2.72 5.92 -0.60
C PHE A 11 -2.95 4.41 -0.61
N HIS A 12 -4.17 3.98 -0.93
CA HIS A 12 -4.59 2.58 -1.02
C HIS A 12 -3.96 1.91 -2.24
N CYS A 13 -2.66 1.67 -2.19
CA CYS A 13 -1.92 0.92 -3.18
C CYS A 13 -1.00 -0.11 -2.50
N CYS A 14 -0.67 -1.18 -3.22
CA CYS A 14 0.15 -2.23 -2.65
C CYS A 14 1.54 -1.70 -2.31
N ALA A 15 2.07 -0.73 -3.07
CA ALA A 15 3.38 -0.12 -2.80
C ALA A 15 3.51 0.52 -1.40
N THR A 16 2.42 1.06 -0.84
CA THR A 16 2.40 1.66 0.50
C THR A 16 2.09 0.65 1.60
N CYS A 17 1.75 -0.58 1.23
CA CYS A 17 1.46 -1.66 2.16
C CYS A 17 2.75 -2.11 2.86
N GLN A 18 2.66 -2.43 4.15
CA GLN A 18 3.79 -2.99 4.89
C GLN A 18 4.20 -4.38 4.40
N HIS A 19 3.28 -5.13 3.78
CA HIS A 19 3.49 -6.49 3.29
C HIS A 19 4.02 -6.56 1.85
N PHE A 20 4.22 -5.41 1.20
CA PHE A 20 4.74 -5.37 -0.16
C PHE A 20 6.23 -5.67 -0.17
N LYS A 21 6.62 -6.69 -0.93
CA LYS A 21 8.00 -7.09 -1.16
C LYS A 21 8.35 -6.89 -2.63
N ALA A 22 9.48 -6.24 -2.86
CA ALA A 22 10.11 -6.12 -4.17
C ALA A 22 11.41 -6.93 -4.12
N GLU A 23 11.50 -7.96 -4.94
CA GLU A 23 12.69 -8.80 -5.06
C GLU A 23 13.26 -8.65 -6.46
N LYS A 24 14.54 -8.28 -6.52
CA LYS A 24 15.29 -8.22 -7.77
C LYS A 24 15.82 -9.62 -8.07
N THR A 25 15.29 -10.23 -9.12
CA THR A 25 15.73 -11.53 -9.62
C THR A 25 16.59 -11.36 -10.86
N THR A 26 17.24 -12.43 -11.31
CA THR A 26 17.96 -12.48 -12.59
C THR A 26 17.07 -12.19 -13.79
N GLY A 27 15.77 -12.43 -13.69
CA GLY A 27 14.78 -12.15 -14.73
C GLY A 27 14.15 -10.74 -14.67
N GLY A 28 14.45 -9.93 -13.67
CA GLY A 28 13.90 -8.58 -13.50
C GLY A 28 13.40 -8.30 -12.08
N MET A 29 12.56 -7.27 -11.93
CA MET A 29 11.89 -6.99 -10.66
C MET A 29 10.62 -7.83 -10.52
N ASN A 30 10.57 -8.63 -9.48
CA ASN A 30 9.36 -9.30 -9.03
C ASN A 30 8.79 -8.59 -7.80
N TYR A 31 7.47 -8.57 -7.75
CA TYR A 31 6.74 -7.91 -6.69
C TYR A 31 5.71 -8.90 -6.16
N PHE A 32 5.67 -9.10 -4.85
CA PHE A 32 4.70 -10.01 -4.26
C PHE A 32 4.28 -9.54 -2.87
N CYS A 33 3.11 -10.00 -2.46
CA CYS A 33 2.57 -9.72 -1.15
C CYS A 33 3.00 -10.82 -0.19
N SER A 34 3.78 -10.51 0.85
CA SER A 34 4.17 -11.51 1.86
C SER A 34 3.00 -12.04 2.66
N ARG A 35 1.89 -11.29 2.74
CA ARG A 35 0.67 -11.69 3.45
C ARG A 35 -0.18 -12.66 2.65
N LEU A 36 -0.38 -12.39 1.36
CA LEU A 36 -1.24 -13.22 0.50
C LEU A 36 -0.45 -14.32 -0.22
N GLY A 37 0.86 -14.16 -0.41
CA GLY A 37 1.70 -15.10 -1.14
C GLY A 37 1.59 -15.01 -2.67
N TYR A 38 0.89 -14.00 -3.21
CA TYR A 38 0.72 -13.83 -4.65
C TYR A 38 1.60 -12.69 -5.19
N GLU A 39 1.94 -12.82 -6.47
CA GLU A 39 2.52 -11.74 -7.26
C GLU A 39 1.56 -10.54 -7.28
N THR A 40 2.09 -9.36 -6.96
CA THR A 40 1.32 -8.11 -6.85
C THR A 40 2.01 -7.05 -7.69
N LYS A 41 1.32 -5.96 -8.02
CA LYS A 41 1.96 -4.80 -8.64
C LYS A 41 1.88 -3.59 -7.69
N PRO A 42 2.85 -2.66 -7.74
CA PRO A 42 2.83 -1.44 -6.94
C PRO A 42 1.52 -0.64 -7.06
N THR A 43 0.88 -0.72 -8.22
CA THR A 43 -0.37 -0.02 -8.57
C THR A 43 -1.63 -0.74 -8.10
N TYR A 44 -1.54 -1.98 -7.62
CA TYR A 44 -2.71 -2.77 -7.24
C TYR A 44 -3.31 -2.30 -5.92
N LYS A 45 -4.64 -2.39 -5.80
CA LYS A 45 -5.38 -2.06 -4.59
C LYS A 45 -6.00 -3.33 -4.04
N PHE A 46 -5.49 -3.83 -2.92
CA PHE A 46 -6.03 -5.01 -2.26
C PHE A 46 -6.87 -4.62 -1.05
N ASN A 47 -7.95 -5.36 -0.78
CA ASN A 47 -8.75 -5.15 0.43
C ASN A 47 -7.97 -5.46 1.71
N CYS A 48 -6.92 -6.30 1.63
CA CYS A 48 -6.02 -6.57 2.75
C CYS A 48 -4.96 -5.47 2.99
N TRP A 49 -5.11 -4.30 2.36
CA TRP A 49 -4.14 -3.22 2.45
C TRP A 49 -3.95 -2.79 3.89
N SER A 50 -2.68 -2.75 4.29
CA SER A 50 -2.24 -2.38 5.63
C SER A 50 -1.09 -1.39 5.47
N PRO A 51 -1.36 -0.07 5.58
CA PRO A 51 -0.34 0.95 5.38
C PRO A 51 0.78 0.82 6.42
N LYS A 52 2.01 1.16 6.01
CA LYS A 52 3.13 1.31 6.96
C LYS A 52 2.85 2.44 7.95
N ASP A 53 3.42 2.35 9.14
CA ASP A 53 3.30 3.38 10.18
C ASP A 53 3.66 4.80 9.68
N GLN A 54 4.69 4.91 8.83
CA GLN A 54 5.06 6.17 8.19
C GLN A 54 3.96 6.74 7.28
N ILE A 55 3.21 5.89 6.59
CA ILE A 55 2.09 6.29 5.73
C ILE A 55 0.92 6.77 6.59
N ILE A 56 0.65 6.09 7.71
CA ILE A 56 -0.36 6.51 8.69
C ILE A 56 -0.02 7.91 9.24
N LYS A 57 1.24 8.13 9.63
CA LYS A 57 1.72 9.45 10.08
C LYS A 57 1.57 10.53 9.00
N LEU A 58 1.82 10.20 7.73
CA LEU A 58 1.65 11.13 6.61
C LEU A 58 0.17 11.44 6.33
N MET A 59 -0.73 10.48 6.54
CA MET A 59 -2.18 10.70 6.45
C MET A 59 -2.65 11.66 7.54
N GLN A 60 -2.26 11.40 8.79
CA GLN A 60 -2.60 12.25 9.93
C GLN A 60 -2.14 13.69 9.71
N LYS A 61 -0.86 13.88 9.32
CA LYS A 61 -0.31 15.21 9.00
C LYS A 61 -1.04 15.95 7.87
N ARG A 62 -1.67 15.23 6.94
CA ARG A 62 -2.45 15.84 5.85
C ARG A 62 -3.88 16.19 6.25
N THR A 63 -4.43 15.55 7.28
CA THR A 63 -5.78 15.82 7.78
C THR A 63 -5.81 17.03 8.72
N GLU A 64 -4.67 17.43 9.29
CA GLU A 64 -4.54 18.59 10.19
C GLU A 64 -4.24 19.92 9.46
N GLY A 65 -4.34 19.97 8.12
CA GLY A 65 -4.08 21.16 7.30
C GLY A 65 -5.33 21.74 6.66
#